data_AF-X1NI86-F1
#
_entry.id   AF-X1NI86-F1
#
_cell.length_a   1.000
_cell.length_b   1.000
_cell.length_c   1.000
_cell.angle_alpha   90.00
_cell.angle_beta   90.00
_cell.angle_gamma   90.00
#
_symmetry.space_group_name_H-M   'P 1'
#
loop_
_entity.id
_entity.type
_entity.pdbx_description
1 polymer ?
#
loop_
_entity_poly.entity_id
_entity_poly.type
_entity_poly.pdbx_seq_one_letter_code
_entity_poly.pdbx_strand_id
1 'polypeptide(L)' 'ETIAIVCHGGTIRVILCNALNLELKYMDRIEQYPTALNIIDYYDYKGFISLLNDISHLEDWWKSGPIREKRDE' A
#
# COMPACT_ATOMS: atom_id res chain seq x y z
N GLU A 1 0.64 -4.63 -19.47
CA GLU A 1 1.93 -4.85 -18.77
C GLU A 1 1.71 -4.65 -17.28
N THR A 2 2.47 -5.33 -16.42
CA THR A 2 2.36 -5.18 -14.95
C THR A 2 3.56 -4.40 -14.45
N ILE A 3 3.30 -3.28 -13.76
CA ILE A 3 4.34 -2.37 -13.25
C ILE A 3 4.26 -2.37 -11.72
N ALA A 4 5.40 -2.55 -11.06
CA ALA A 4 5.52 -2.42 -9.61
C ALA A 4 6.14 -1.08 -9.24
N ILE A 5 5.55 -0.38 -8.27
CA ILE A 5 6.06 0.88 -7.72
C ILE A 5 6.23 0.69 -6.21
N VAL A 6 7.43 0.96 -5.70
CA VAL A 6 7.74 0.92 -4.26
C VAL A 6 8.13 2.31 -3.81
N CYS A 7 7.38 2.86 -2.86
CA CYS A 7 7.60 4.21 -2.34
C CYS A 7 7.00 4.37 -0.93
N HIS A 8 7.19 5.56 -0.34
CA HIS A 8 6.64 5.87 0.98
C HIS A 8 5.12 6.12 0.93
N GLY A 9 4.45 5.95 2.07
CA GLY A 9 2.99 6.04 2.17
C GLY A 9 2.40 7.37 1.68
N GLY A 10 3.11 8.50 1.86
CA GLY A 10 2.68 9.79 1.33
C GLY A 10 2.59 9.80 -0.20
N THR A 11 3.61 9.27 -0.88
CA THR A 11 3.63 9.15 -2.35
C THR A 11 2.56 8.19 -2.84
N ILE A 12 2.36 7.06 -2.15
CA ILE A 12 1.29 6.10 -2.49
C ILE A 12 -0.07 6.78 -2.45
N ARG A 13 -0.39 7.53 -1.38
CA ARG A 13 -1.67 8.25 -1.26
C ARG A 13 -1.88 9.28 -2.37
N VAL A 14 -0.83 9.98 -2.81
CA VAL A 14 -0.89 10.89 -3.96
C VAL A 14 -1.26 10.15 -5.24
N ILE A 15 -0.63 8.99 -5.49
CA ILE A 15 -0.94 8.14 -6.66
C ILE A 15 -2.40 7.66 -6.61
N LEU A 16 -2.87 7.20 -5.45
CA LEU A 16 -4.24 6.72 -5.27
C LEU A 16 -5.27 7.84 -5.45
N CYS A 17 -5.00 9.04 -4.91
CA CYS A 17 -5.84 10.21 -5.16
C CYS A 17 -5.92 10.55 -6.65
N ASN A 18 -4.79 10.53 -7.37
CA ASN A 18 -4.77 10.78 -8.80
C ASN A 18 -5.58 9.72 -9.58
N ALA A 19 -5.39 8.43 -9.26
CA ALA A 19 -6.09 7.34 -9.93
C ALA A 19 -7.61 7.41 -9.75
N LEU A 20 -8.10 7.84 -8.58
CA LEU A 20 -9.52 8.01 -8.27
C LEU A 20 -10.08 9.40 -8.63
N ASN A 21 -9.26 10.29 -9.19
CA ASN A 21 -9.62 11.70 -9.43
C ASN A 21 -10.12 12.42 -8.15
N LEU A 22 -9.44 12.18 -7.03
CA LEU A 22 -9.67 12.83 -5.74
C LEU A 22 -8.73 14.01 -5.54
N GLU A 23 -9.23 15.08 -4.93
CA GLU A 23 -8.37 16.16 -4.44
C GLU A 23 -7.42 15.69 -3.32
N LEU A 24 -6.20 16.21 -3.30
CA LEU A 24 -5.17 15.81 -2.32
C LEU A 24 -5.56 16.07 -0.87
N LYS A 25 -6.51 16.98 -0.58
CA LYS A 25 -7.03 17.20 0.78
C LYS A 25 -7.67 15.95 1.40
N TYR A 26 -7.99 14.94 0.58
CA TYR A 26 -8.53 13.66 1.02
C TYR A 26 -7.46 12.59 1.24
N MET A 27 -6.18 12.86 0.95
CA MET A 27 -5.11 11.86 1.00
C MET A 27 -4.95 11.22 2.39
N ASP A 28 -5.15 12.00 3.46
CA ASP A 28 -5.05 11.53 4.84
C ASP A 28 -6.22 10.64 5.27
N ARG A 29 -7.29 10.56 4.45
CA ARG A 29 -8.42 9.64 4.67
C ARG A 29 -8.16 8.25 4.11
N ILE A 30 -7.03 8.04 3.43
CA ILE A 30 -6.62 6.75 2.88
C ILE A 30 -5.62 6.13 3.87
N GLU A 31 -6.06 5.10 4.58
CA GLU A 31 -5.18 4.31 5.44
C GLU A 31 -4.13 3.60 4.58
N GLN A 32 -2.88 3.58 5.07
CA GLN A 32 -1.76 2.98 4.35
C GLN A 32 -0.78 2.39 5.37
N TYR A 33 -0.81 1.07 5.52
CA TYR A 33 0.12 0.35 6.35
C TYR A 33 1.49 0.18 5.66
N PRO A 34 2.57 -0.02 6.43
CA PRO A 34 3.85 -0.46 5.88
C PRO A 34 3.66 -1.72 5.04
N THR A 35 4.40 -1.80 3.93
CA THR A 35 4.42 -2.96 3.02
C THR A 35 3.05 -3.37 2.45
N ALA A 36 2.01 -2.54 2.59
CA ALA A 36 0.69 -2.90 2.09
C ALA A 36 0.64 -2.84 0.56
N LEU A 37 0.00 -3.85 -0.03
CA LEU A 37 -0.20 -3.99 -1.46
C LEU A 37 -1.44 -3.19 -1.89
N ASN A 38 -1.25 -2.39 -2.93
CA ASN A 38 -2.33 -1.70 -3.64
C ASN A 38 -2.28 -2.12 -5.11
N ILE A 39 -3.43 -2.35 -5.73
CA ILE A 39 -3.53 -2.69 -7.15
C ILE A 39 -4.45 -1.68 -7.83
N ILE A 40 -3.94 -1.11 -8.92
CA ILE A 40 -4.66 -0.18 -9.78
C ILE A 40 -4.70 -0.78 -11.18
N ASP A 41 -5.90 -1.09 -11.65
CA ASP A 41 -6.15 -1.55 -13.01
C ASP A 41 -6.47 -0.34 -13.91
N TYR A 42 -5.74 -0.19 -15.01
CA TYR A 42 -5.96 0.88 -15.97
C TYR A 42 -6.64 0.36 -17.24
N TYR A 43 -7.79 0.95 -17.58
CA TYR A 43 -8.52 0.72 -18.84
C TYR A 43 -8.69 2.04 -19.57
N ASP A 44 -8.15 2.16 -20.79
CA ASP A 44 -8.24 3.38 -21.61
C ASP A 44 -7.98 4.68 -20.83
N TYR A 45 -6.98 4.69 -19.94
CA TYR A 45 -6.59 5.80 -19.04
C TYR A 45 -7.42 6.02 -17.76
N LYS A 46 -8.41 5.17 -17.47
CA LYS A 46 -9.16 5.22 -16.21
C LYS A 46 -8.58 4.22 -15.22
N GLY A 47 -8.11 4.70 -14.08
CA GLY A 47 -7.62 3.87 -12.98
C GLY A 47 -8.76 3.37 -12.11
N PHE A 48 -8.74 2.09 -11.77
CA PHE A 48 -9.65 1.44 -10.84
C PHE A 48 -8.83 0.79 -9.74
N ILE A 49 -9.09 1.14 -8.49
CA ILE A 49 -8.45 0.46 -7.36
C ILE A 49 -9.17 -0.86 -7.13
N SER A 50 -8.54 -1.97 -7.50
CA SER A 50 -9.07 -3.33 -7.29
C SER A 50 -8.63 -3.94 -5.96
N LEU A 51 -7.54 -3.43 -5.38
CA LEU A 51 -7.08 -3.79 -4.04
C LEU A 51 -6.47 -2.57 -3.36
N LEU A 52 -6.84 -2.34 -2.10
CA LEU A 52 -6.36 -1.21 -1.30
C LEU A 52 -5.84 -1.72 0.03
N ASN A 53 -4.61 -1.30 0.38
CA ASN A 53 -4.02 -1.48 1.70
C ASN A 53 -4.00 -2.94 2.20
N ASP A 54 -3.76 -3.91 1.30
CA ASP A 54 -3.71 -5.32 1.68
C ASP A 54 -2.39 -5.68 2.39
N ILE A 55 -2.52 -6.27 3.57
CA ILE A 55 -1.39 -6.75 4.38
C ILE A 55 -1.51 -8.25 4.70
N SER A 56 -2.39 -8.97 4.01
CA SER A 56 -2.69 -10.38 4.31
C SER A 56 -1.43 -11.28 4.23
N HIS A 57 -0.50 -10.94 3.34
CA HIS A 57 0.79 -11.63 3.21
C HIS A 57 1.73 -11.47 4.42
N LEU A 58 1.44 -10.53 5.34
CA LEU A 58 2.19 -10.33 6.58
C LEU A 58 1.60 -11.08 7.77
N GLU A 59 0.41 -11.67 7.66
CA GLU A 59 -0.25 -12.32 8.80
C GLU A 59 0.63 -13.36 9.49
N ASP A 60 1.38 -14.14 8.71
CA ASP A 60 2.26 -15.17 9.26
C ASP A 60 3.45 -14.56 10.01
N TRP A 61 3.96 -13.41 9.56
CA TRP A 61 5.00 -12.66 10.26
C TRP A 61 4.53 -12.11 11.61
N TRP A 62 3.29 -11.61 11.67
CA TRP A 62 2.69 -11.16 12.92
C TRP A 62 2.43 -12.32 13.89
N LYS A 63 2.03 -13.50 13.38
CA LYS A 63 1.86 -14.72 14.18
C LYS A 63 3.20 -15.27 14.70
N SER A 64 4.26 -15.22 13.90
CA SER A 64 5.59 -15.69 14.32
C SER A 64 6.29 -14.69 15.25
N GLY A 65 5.84 -13.44 15.27
CA GLY A 65 6.52 -12.34 15.93
C GLY A 65 7.88 -12.03 15.28
N PRO A 66 8.50 -10.89 15.59
CA PRO A 66 9.91 -10.72 15.31
C PRO A 66 10.65 -11.84 16.04
N ILE A 67 11.49 -12.59 15.32
CA ILE A 67 12.52 -13.43 15.94
C ILE A 67 13.27 -12.46 16.87
N ARG A 68 13.07 -12.61 18.18
CA ARG A 68 13.95 -11.99 19.16
C ARG A 68 15.31 -12.61 18.91
N GLU A 69 16.10 -12.02 18.03
CA GLU A 69 17.55 -12.13 18.15
C GLU A 69 17.81 -11.77 19.61
N LYS A 70 18.27 -12.76 20.37
CA LYS A 70 18.80 -12.54 21.70
C LYS A 70 19.77 -11.38 21.52
N ARG A 71 19.45 -10.23 22.13
CA ARG A 71 20.48 -9.23 22.38
C ARG A 71 21.42 -9.94 23.34
N ASP A 72 22.51 -10.44 22.79
CA ASP A 72 23.61 -10.94 23.58
C ASP A 72 24.08 -9.76 24.46
N GLU A 73 23.98 -10.01 25.77
CA GLU A 73 24.53 -9.33 26.96
C GLU A 73 25.17 -7.94 26.81
#